data_AF-A0A9E2QB83-F1
#
_entry.id   AF-A0A9E2QB83-F1
#
_cell.length_a   1.000
_cell.length_b   1.000
_cell.length_c   1.000
_cell.angle_alpha   90.00
_cell.angle_beta   90.00
_cell.angle_gamma   90.00
#
_symmetry.space_group_name_H-M   'P 1'
#
loop_
_entity.id
_entity.type
_entity.pdbx_description
1 polymer ?
#
loop_
_entity_poly.entity_id
_entity_poly.type
_entity_poly.pdbx_seq_one_letter_code
_entity_poly.pdbx_strand_id
1 'polypeptide(L)'
;APWSLAKDTSREADLDRVLYDSLEGLRMISLFISPFMPDTAARMWERIGMNEPLENARLPESAAWGLLPAGAVTTRGESLFPRKETQPEDS
;
A
#
# COMPACT_ATOMS: atom_id res chain seq x y z
N ALA A 1 17.15 0.43 -8.63
CA ALA A 1 16.14 1.05 -7.74
C ALA A 1 15.04 1.70 -8.58
N PRO A 2 13.78 1.77 -8.13
CA PRO A 2 12.65 2.20 -8.96
C PRO A 2 12.81 3.60 -9.54
N TRP A 3 13.36 4.55 -8.77
CA TRP A 3 13.64 5.92 -9.25
C TRP A 3 14.69 5.99 -10.38
N SER A 4 15.58 5.00 -10.47
CA SER A 4 16.52 4.89 -11.58
C SER A 4 15.85 4.29 -12.81
N LEU A 5 14.98 3.29 -12.61
CA LEU A 5 14.21 2.66 -13.70
C LEU A 5 13.27 3.65 -14.37
N ALA A 6 12.61 4.51 -13.59
CA ALA A 6 11.72 5.55 -14.09
C ALA A 6 12.39 6.58 -15.03
N LYS A 7 13.72 6.67 -15.04
CA LYS A 7 14.47 7.57 -15.92
C LYS A 7 14.86 6.91 -17.25
N ASP A 8 14.73 5.58 -17.34
CA ASP A 8 15.11 4.79 -18.51
C ASP A 8 13.86 4.22 -19.17
N THR A 9 13.41 4.88 -20.24
CA THR A 9 12.19 4.49 -20.97
C THR A 9 12.30 3.13 -21.64
N SER A 10 13.51 2.59 -21.86
CA SER A 10 13.69 1.25 -22.41
C SER A 10 13.32 0.14 -21.40
N ARG A 11 13.14 0.50 -20.13
CA ARG A 11 12.90 -0.41 -19.00
C ARG A 11 11.54 -0.21 -18.33
N GLU A 12 10.57 0.33 -19.06
CA GLU A 12 9.21 0.57 -18.57
C GLU A 12 8.58 -0.69 -17.95
N ALA A 13 8.68 -1.84 -18.63
CA ALA A 13 8.14 -3.11 -18.12
C ALA A 13 8.78 -3.57 -16.79
N ASP A 14 10.07 -3.28 -16.59
CA ASP A 14 10.74 -3.57 -15.31
C ASP A 14 10.25 -2.65 -14.19
N LEU A 15 10.00 -1.38 -14.50
CA LEU A 15 9.43 -0.43 -13.55
C LEU A 15 8.02 -0.85 -13.15
N ASP A 16 7.17 -1.18 -14.12
CA ASP A 16 5.79 -1.62 -13.88
C ASP A 16 5.73 -2.82 -12.96
N ARG A 17 6.58 -3.83 -13.21
CA ARG A 17 6.69 -5.01 -12.35
C ARG A 17 7.08 -4.65 -10.92
N VAL A 18 8.09 -3.80 -10.74
CA VAL A 18 8.54 -3.39 -9.40
C VAL A 18 7.44 -2.59 -8.67
N LEU A 19 6.73 -1.72 -9.38
CA LEU A 19 5.61 -0.95 -8.80
C LEU A 19 4.46 -1.87 -8.42
N TYR A 20 4.10 -2.82 -9.29
CA TYR A 20 3.06 -3.81 -9.01
C TYR A 20 3.42 -4.67 -7.78
N ASP A 21 4.63 -5.25 -7.75
CA ASP A 21 5.09 -6.06 -6.61
C ASP A 21 5.08 -5.27 -5.30
N SER A 22 5.45 -3.98 -5.37
CA SER A 22 5.43 -3.09 -4.20
C SER A 22 4.01 -2.83 -3.70
N LEU A 23 3.06 -2.55 -4.59
CA LEU A 23 1.65 -2.31 -4.23
C LEU A 23 0.97 -3.59 -3.74
N GLU A 24 1.27 -4.73 -4.35
CA GLU A 24 0.77 -6.04 -3.91
C GLU A 24 1.31 -6.41 -2.53
N GLY A 25 2.57 -6.09 -2.23
CA GLY A 25 3.13 -6.19 -0.90
C GLY A 25 2.38 -5.31 0.13
N LEU A 26 2.06 -4.06 -0.23
CA LEU A 26 1.26 -3.18 0.61
C LEU A 26 -0.16 -3.72 0.84
N ARG A 27 -0.80 -4.29 -0.19
CA ARG A 27 -2.11 -4.95 -0.09
C ARG A 27 -2.10 -6.05 0.98
N MET A 28 -1.08 -6.91 0.94
CA MET A 28 -0.89 -7.97 1.93
C MET A 28 -0.65 -7.41 3.33
N ILE A 29 0.16 -6.37 3.46
CA ILE A 29 0.40 -5.68 4.74
C ILE A 29 -0.92 -5.16 5.30
N SER A 30 -1.71 -4.41 4.53
CA SER A 30 -3.02 -3.90 4.97
C SER A 30 -3.94 -5.02 5.45
N LEU A 31 -3.99 -6.15 4.75
CA LEU A 31 -4.79 -7.31 5.16
C LEU A 31 -4.36 -7.82 6.54
N PHE A 32 -3.07 -8.01 6.76
CA PHE A 32 -2.55 -8.60 8.00
C PHE A 32 -2.51 -7.64 9.19
N ILE A 33 -2.36 -6.33 8.97
CA ILE A 33 -2.40 -5.35 10.07
C ILE A 33 -3.82 -5.00 10.48
N SER A 34 -4.84 -5.36 9.68
CA SER A 34 -6.24 -5.01 9.93
C SER A 34 -6.77 -5.32 11.34
N PRO A 35 -6.39 -6.43 12.02
CA PRO A 35 -6.86 -6.70 13.38
C PRO A 35 -6.22 -5.81 14.45
N PHE A 36 -5.09 -5.17 14.13
CA PHE A 36 -4.30 -4.36 15.06
C PHE A 36 -4.40 -2.86 14.80
N MET A 37 -4.56 -2.48 13.53
CA MET A 37 -4.60 -1.10 13.05
C MET A 37 -5.66 -0.96 11.93
N PRO A 38 -6.96 -1.13 12.24
CA PRO A 38 -8.03 -1.19 11.25
C PRO A 38 -8.11 0.07 10.38
N ASP A 39 -8.02 1.26 10.98
CA ASP A 39 -8.10 2.53 10.25
C ASP A 39 -6.92 2.71 9.29
N THR A 40 -5.71 2.40 9.75
CA THR A 40 -4.50 2.49 8.90
C THR A 40 -4.54 1.46 7.78
N ALA A 41 -5.02 0.25 8.08
CA ALA A 41 -5.20 -0.82 7.11
C ALA A 41 -6.16 -0.40 5.99
N ALA A 42 -7.35 0.10 6.35
CA ALA A 42 -8.37 0.56 5.41
C ALA A 42 -7.86 1.72 4.55
N ARG A 43 -7.24 2.74 5.18
CA ARG A 43 -6.64 3.88 4.45
C ARG A 43 -5.55 3.44 3.48
N MET A 44 -4.72 2.46 3.85
CA MET A 44 -3.69 1.91 2.94
C MET A 44 -4.35 1.16 1.77
N TRP A 45 -5.33 0.29 2.07
CA TRP A 45 -6.07 -0.52 1.11
C TRP A 45 -6.76 0.33 0.03
N GLU A 46 -7.48 1.38 0.44
CA GLU A 46 -8.13 2.33 -0.47
C GLU A 46 -7.10 3.08 -1.34
N ARG A 47 -5.99 3.52 -0.75
CA ARG A 47 -4.98 4.33 -1.45
C ARG A 47 -4.21 3.58 -2.53
N ILE A 48 -4.10 2.26 -2.41
CA ILE A 48 -3.50 1.43 -3.45
C ILE A 48 -4.51 1.05 -4.55
N GLY A 49 -5.75 1.56 -4.48
CA GLY A 49 -6.78 1.40 -5.51
C GLY A 49 -7.67 0.18 -5.33
N MET A 50 -7.76 -0.37 -4.11
CA MET A 50 -8.75 -1.41 -3.81
C MET A 50 -10.11 -0.76 -3.55
N ASN A 51 -11.08 -1.05 -4.42
CA ASN A 51 -12.42 -0.45 -4.36
C ASN A 51 -13.39 -1.19 -3.43
N GLU A 52 -13.12 -2.46 -3.16
CA GLU A 52 -13.92 -3.24 -2.21
C GLU A 52 -13.45 -2.98 -0.77
N PRO A 53 -14.37 -2.79 0.20
CA PRO A 53 -14.03 -2.61 1.60
C PRO A 53 -13.12 -3.72 2.13
N LEU A 54 -12.09 -3.35 2.89
CA LEU A 54 -11.16 -4.31 3.50
C LEU A 54 -11.88 -5.33 4.41
N GLU A 55 -12.98 -4.93 5.04
CA GLU A 55 -13.84 -5.81 5.86
C GLU A 55 -14.48 -6.96 5.09
N ASN A 56 -14.54 -6.90 3.75
CA ASN A 56 -15.02 -7.98 2.88
C ASN A 56 -13.92 -9.00 2.59
N ALA A 57 -12.66 -8.68 2.86
CA ALA A 57 -11.56 -9.61 2.65
C ALA A 57 -11.67 -10.80 3.60
N ARG A 58 -11.46 -12.00 3.06
CA ARG A 58 -11.52 -13.27 3.80
C ARG A 58 -10.23 -14.04 3.61
N LEU A 59 -9.71 -14.61 4.69
CA LEU A 59 -8.56 -15.50 4.65
C LEU A 59 -9.02 -16.95 4.49
N PRO A 60 -8.31 -17.77 3.70
CA PRO A 60 -7.03 -17.47 3.05
C PRO A 60 -7.14 -16.78 1.68
N GLU A 61 -8.33 -16.66 1.08
CA GLU A 61 -8.53 -16.29 -0.32
C GLU A 61 -7.92 -14.92 -0.65
N SER A 62 -8.16 -13.94 0.21
CA SER A 62 -7.67 -12.57 0.04
C SER A 62 -6.17 -12.43 0.29
N ALA A 63 -5.50 -13.46 0.80
CA ALA A 63 -4.05 -13.50 0.96
C ALA A 63 -3.33 -14.15 -0.24
N ALA A 64 -4.05 -14.55 -1.29
CA ALA A 64 -3.40 -14.97 -2.54
C ALA A 64 -2.67 -13.80 -3.19
N TRP A 65 -1.51 -14.05 -3.80
CA TRP A 65 -0.75 -13.05 -4.54
C TRP A 65 -1.37 -12.80 -5.92
N GLY A 66 -1.29 -11.55 -6.38
CA GLY A 66 -1.78 -11.12 -7.69
C GLY A 66 -3.25 -10.69 -7.69
N LEU A 67 -3.78 -10.24 -6.56
CA LEU A 67 -5.18 -9.81 -6.45
C LEU A 67 -5.38 -8.31 -6.61
N LEU A 68 -4.32 -7.50 -6.67
CA LEU A 68 -4.43 -6.10 -7.05
C LEU A 68 -4.91 -5.97 -8.50
N PRO A 69 -6.03 -5.25 -8.76
CA PRO A 69 -6.54 -5.09 -10.12
C PRO A 69 -5.53 -4.38 -11.03
N ALA A 70 -5.35 -4.89 -12.24
CA ALA A 70 -4.57 -4.18 -13.27
C ALA A 70 -5.22 -2.82 -13.57
N GLY A 71 -4.41 -1.77 -13.62
CA GLY A 71 -4.89 -0.40 -13.81
C GLY A 71 -5.50 0.25 -12.57
N ALA A 72 -5.36 -0.37 -11.38
CA ALA A 72 -5.73 0.27 -10.12
C ALA A 72 -5.09 1.67 -9.98
N VAL A 73 -5.92 2.66 -9.69
CA VAL A 73 -5.47 4.05 -9.54
C VAL A 73 -5.12 4.31 -8.09
N THR A 74 -3.85 4.64 -7.84
CA THR A 74 -3.42 5.03 -6.49
C THR A 74 -3.88 6.45 -6.16
N THR A 75 -4.21 6.70 -4.90
CA THR A 75 -4.58 8.03 -4.41
C THR A 75 -3.58 8.52 -3.38
N ARG A 76 -3.22 9.81 -3.49
CA ARG A 76 -2.39 10.47 -2.48
C ARG A 76 -3.27 10.88 -1.31
N GLY A 77 -2.82 10.62 -0.10
CA GLY A 77 -3.45 11.12 1.12
C GLY A 77 -2.42 11.57 2.15
N GLU A 78 -2.91 11.98 3.33
CA GLU A 78 -2.08 12.39 4.48
C GLU A 78 -1.14 11.28 4.95
N SER A 79 -0.08 11.60 5.69
CA SER A 79 0.79 10.56 6.27
C SER A 79 -0.01 9.54 7.08
N LEU A 80 0.21 8.24 6.82
CA LEU A 80 -0.42 7.18 7.59
C LEU A 80 0.06 7.18 9.05
N PHE A 81 1.32 7.57 9.26
CA PHE A 81 1.94 7.70 10.57
C PHE A 81 2.57 9.09 10.68
N PRO A 82 1.81 10.10 11.15
CA PRO A 82 2.35 11.41 11.44
C PRO A 82 3.48 11.31 12.47
N ARG A 83 4.53 12.12 12.31
CA ARG A 83 5.62 12.18 13.28
C ARG A 83 5.07 12.73 14.59
N LYS A 84 5.29 12.04 15.71
CA LYS A 84 5.04 12.60 17.04
C LYS A 84 6.02 13.75 17.28
N GLU A 85 5.52 14.91 17.67
CA GLU A 85 6.36 15.99 18.18
C GLU A 85 6.97 15.53 19.51
N THR A 86 8.29 15.60 19.61
CA THR A 86 8.97 15.45 20.89
C THR A 86 8.66 16.70 21.69
N GLN A 87 7.80 16.58 22.70
CA GLN A 87 7.61 17.65 23.67
C GLN A 87 8.98 17.86 24.36
N PRO A 88 9.52 19.08 24.44
CA PRO A 88 10.68 19.31 25.29
C PRO A 88 10.31 18.83 26.70
N GLU A 89 11.20 18.03 27.29
CA GLU A 89 11.10 17.59 28.67
C GLU A 89 11.17 18.85 29.57
N ASP A 90 10.02 19.47 29.83
CA ASP A 90 9.90 20.56 30.81
C ASP A 90 9.44 19.98 32.15
N SER A 91 10.39 19.77 33.07
CA SER A 91 10.37 20.04 34.53
C SER A 91 11.19 19.02 35.33
#